data_AF-A0A7W9XAC5-F1
#
_entry.id   AF-A0A7W9XAC5-F1
#
_cell.length_a   1.000
_cell.length_b   1.000
_cell.length_c   1.000
_cell.angle_alpha   90.00
_cell.angle_beta   90.00
_cell.angle_gamma   90.00
#
_symmetry.space_group_name_H-M   'P 1'
#
loop_
_entity.id
_entity.type
_entity.pdbx_description
1 polymer ?
#
loop_
_entity_poly.entity_id
_entity_poly.type
_entity_poly.pdbx_seq_one_letter_code
_entity_poly.pdbx_strand_id
1 'polypeptide(L)'
;MLQGLYLYEVILMIGGSILFLVLIFLLIWDVIKGKNIASLLPFFLFPIIMIGWSTIKSISYSNGTIDIQKTADSLAKNPADTTLQVKLEKSVAAFDTTRATKDTVALNAISKAYYALGKYTDATRYNQKTLAINPNMQSAINLKTGIEKQVAIKNNFNKSITQLNTCLAALDANKGQPNTAVTQQIIGTLKNIKQPVYTDATSSLVIAKALASVDKKEQSMQIVQKVLEADPQSQETLQVKQNIEAGKYKPAATDSAQTKSLDTKKFNLIIKKAVPVKQ
;
A
#
# COMPACT_ATOMS: atom_id res chain seq x y z
N MET A 1 -23.54 17.50 7.41
CA MET A 1 -24.07 16.14 7.10
C MET A 1 -24.16 15.81 5.61
N LEU A 2 -24.08 16.79 4.68
CA LEU A 2 -24.14 16.52 3.22
C LEU A 2 -22.78 16.62 2.49
N GLN A 3 -21.68 16.85 3.22
CA GLN A 3 -20.34 16.93 2.64
C GLN A 3 -19.92 15.53 2.18
N GLY A 4 -19.91 15.33 0.86
CA GLY A 4 -19.62 14.05 0.23
C GLY A 4 -20.79 13.45 -0.54
N LEU A 5 -22.01 14.01 -0.49
CA LEU A 5 -23.08 13.64 -1.45
C LEU A 5 -22.88 14.42 -2.76
N TYR A 6 -23.12 13.77 -3.89
CA TYR A 6 -23.17 14.51 -5.15
C TYR A 6 -24.37 15.46 -5.16
N LEU A 7 -24.24 16.57 -5.88
CA LEU A 7 -25.33 17.54 -6.01
C LEU A 7 -26.61 16.90 -6.53
N TYR A 8 -26.50 15.97 -7.48
CA TYR A 8 -27.66 15.23 -7.98
C TYR A 8 -28.29 14.31 -6.90
N GLU A 9 -27.51 13.72 -5.99
CA GLU A 9 -28.05 12.90 -4.89
C GLU A 9 -28.85 13.77 -3.92
N VAL A 10 -28.38 14.98 -3.63
CA VAL A 10 -29.12 15.95 -2.81
C VAL A 10 -30.40 16.39 -3.50
N ILE A 11 -30.35 16.69 -4.80
CA ILE A 11 -31.52 17.06 -5.60
C ILE A 11 -32.54 15.91 -5.64
N LEU A 12 -32.09 14.67 -5.85
CA LEU A 12 -32.96 13.49 -5.85
C LEU A 12 -33.58 13.23 -4.47
N MET A 13 -32.82 13.44 -3.38
CA MET A 13 -33.31 13.27 -2.01
C MET A 13 -34.38 14.31 -1.67
N ILE A 14 -34.10 15.60 -1.92
CA ILE A 14 -35.03 16.70 -1.63
C ILE A 14 -36.24 16.63 -2.56
N GLY A 15 -36.00 16.45 -3.87
CA GLY A 15 -37.06 16.34 -4.87
C GLY A 15 -37.97 15.14 -4.63
N GLY A 16 -37.40 13.97 -4.31
CA GLY A 16 -38.16 12.79 -3.92
C GLY A 16 -39.00 13.02 -2.66
N SER A 17 -38.43 13.70 -1.65
CA SER A 17 -39.13 14.02 -0.40
C SER A 17 -40.30 14.99 -0.63
N ILE A 18 -40.10 16.04 -1.43
CA ILE A 18 -41.16 17.00 -1.78
C ILE A 18 -42.26 16.30 -2.58
N LEU A 19 -41.90 15.51 -3.60
CA LEU A 19 -42.85 14.77 -4.41
C LEU A 19 -43.67 13.79 -3.56
N PHE A 20 -43.03 13.12 -2.60
CA PHE A 20 -43.70 12.24 -1.65
C PHE A 20 -44.74 12.99 -0.81
N LEU A 21 -44.40 14.18 -0.29
CA LEU A 21 -45.34 15.02 0.47
C LEU A 21 -46.51 15.51 -0.38
N VAL A 22 -46.27 15.90 -1.63
CA VAL A 22 -47.33 16.29 -2.57
C VAL A 22 -48.27 15.12 -2.86
N LEU A 23 -47.72 13.92 -3.07
CA LEU A 23 -48.53 12.71 -3.28
C LEU A 23 -49.33 12.34 -2.03
N ILE A 24 -48.79 12.51 -0.82
CA ILE A 24 -49.55 12.36 0.43
C ILE A 24 -50.72 13.33 0.45
N PHE A 25 -50.49 14.61 0.13
CA PHE A 25 -51.55 15.62 0.11
C PHE A 25 -52.65 15.28 -0.91
N LEU A 26 -52.29 14.89 -2.14
CA LEU A 26 -53.23 14.47 -3.17
C LEU A 26 -54.01 13.21 -2.77
N LEU A 27 -53.35 12.26 -2.11
CA LEU A 27 -54.00 11.05 -1.61
C LEU A 27 -55.05 11.40 -0.54
N ILE A 28 -54.71 12.25 0.44
CA ILE A 28 -55.67 12.73 1.45
C ILE A 28 -56.85 13.45 0.78
N TRP A 29 -56.57 14.29 -0.20
CA TRP A 29 -57.59 15.02 -0.95
C TRP A 29 -58.54 14.09 -1.73
N ASP A 30 -58.00 13.07 -2.40
CA ASP A 30 -58.78 12.11 -3.16
C ASP A 30 -59.59 11.17 -2.25
N VAL A 31 -59.09 10.85 -1.06
CA VAL A 31 -59.84 10.15 0.00
C VAL A 31 -61.04 10.99 0.45
N ILE A 32 -60.85 12.28 0.73
CA ILE A 32 -61.95 13.20 1.13
C ILE A 32 -63.01 13.31 0.02
N LYS A 33 -62.60 13.25 -1.25
CA LYS A 33 -63.51 13.32 -2.41
C LYS A 33 -64.10 11.98 -2.85
N GLY A 34 -63.80 10.88 -2.14
CA GLY A 34 -64.34 9.55 -2.47
C GLY A 34 -63.87 8.99 -3.82
N LYS A 35 -62.70 9.42 -4.32
CA LYS A 35 -62.15 8.92 -5.60
C LYS A 35 -61.41 7.60 -5.42
N ASN A 36 -61.12 6.93 -6.55
CA ASN A 36 -60.37 5.68 -6.55
C ASN A 36 -58.88 5.91 -6.22
N ILE A 37 -58.50 5.58 -4.98
CA ILE A 37 -57.15 5.72 -4.44
C ILE A 37 -56.13 4.79 -5.12
N ALA A 38 -56.58 3.66 -5.67
CA ALA A 38 -55.71 2.65 -6.26
C ALA A 38 -54.90 3.20 -7.46
N SER A 39 -55.41 4.22 -8.14
CA SER A 39 -54.70 4.88 -9.23
C SER A 39 -53.49 5.71 -8.76
N LEU A 40 -53.47 6.18 -7.52
CA LEU A 40 -52.38 7.00 -6.97
C LEU A 40 -51.26 6.16 -6.36
N LEU A 41 -51.56 4.95 -5.90
CA LEU A 41 -50.61 4.04 -5.25
C LEU A 41 -49.31 3.77 -6.04
N PRO A 42 -49.33 3.48 -7.36
CA PRO A 42 -48.08 3.22 -8.10
C PRO A 42 -47.17 4.45 -8.19
N PHE A 43 -47.71 5.66 -8.10
CA PHE A 43 -46.90 6.90 -8.14
C PHE A 43 -46.04 7.08 -6.89
N PHE A 44 -46.38 6.43 -5.77
CA PHE A 44 -45.54 6.44 -4.57
C PHE A 44 -44.23 5.65 -4.73
N LEU A 45 -44.15 4.71 -5.68
CA LEU A 45 -42.93 3.94 -5.92
C LEU A 45 -41.79 4.83 -6.43
N PHE A 46 -42.11 5.82 -7.27
CA PHE A 46 -41.13 6.71 -7.87
C PHE A 46 -40.31 7.53 -6.83
N PRO A 47 -40.91 8.29 -5.91
CA PRO A 47 -40.16 8.99 -4.87
C PRO A 47 -39.47 8.04 -3.88
N ILE A 48 -40.06 6.87 -3.57
CA ILE A 48 -39.43 5.86 -2.71
C ILE A 48 -38.11 5.38 -3.32
N ILE A 49 -38.09 5.09 -4.63
CA ILE A 49 -36.88 4.67 -5.35
C ILE A 49 -35.86 5.81 -5.38
N MET A 50 -36.28 7.05 -5.63
CA MET A 50 -35.38 8.23 -5.65
C MET A 50 -34.70 8.45 -4.30
N ILE A 51 -35.46 8.37 -3.20
CA ILE A 51 -34.93 8.54 -1.83
C ILE A 51 -34.05 7.33 -1.45
N GLY A 52 -34.50 6.11 -1.76
CA GLY A 52 -33.81 4.87 -1.42
C GLY A 52 -32.46 4.70 -2.12
N TRP A 53 -32.37 5.00 -3.42
CA TRP A 53 -31.14 4.81 -4.20
C TRP A 53 -29.99 5.71 -3.74
N SER A 54 -30.28 6.98 -3.43
CA SER A 54 -29.27 7.95 -2.93
C SER A 54 -28.71 7.55 -1.57
N THR A 55 -29.56 6.99 -0.69
CA THR A 55 -29.18 6.55 0.66
C THR A 55 -28.27 5.32 0.63
N ILE A 56 -28.56 4.33 -0.23
CA ILE A 56 -27.75 3.11 -0.33
C ILE A 56 -26.32 3.43 -0.79
N LYS A 57 -26.15 4.35 -1.75
CA LYS A 57 -24.82 4.75 -2.25
C LYS A 57 -23.97 5.47 -1.21
N SER A 58 -24.56 6.35 -0.39
CA SER A 58 -23.81 7.08 0.65
C SER A 58 -23.28 6.16 1.74
N ILE A 59 -24.09 5.17 2.15
CA ILE A 59 -23.69 4.13 3.10
C ILE A 59 -22.58 3.27 2.51
N SER A 60 -22.70 2.82 1.26
CA SER A 60 -21.65 2.02 0.60
C SER A 60 -20.31 2.76 0.54
N TYR A 61 -20.33 4.06 0.24
CA TYR A 61 -19.12 4.88 0.22
C TYR A 61 -18.49 5.04 1.60
N SER A 62 -19.30 5.37 2.63
CA SER A 62 -18.81 5.50 4.01
C SER A 62 -18.24 4.18 4.54
N ASN A 63 -18.92 3.07 4.29
CA ASN A 63 -18.45 1.73 4.63
C ASN A 63 -17.14 1.39 3.91
N GLY A 64 -16.99 1.77 2.64
CA GLY A 64 -15.75 1.62 1.89
C GLY A 64 -14.58 2.37 2.54
N THR A 65 -14.80 3.62 2.97
CA THR A 65 -13.78 4.41 3.70
C THR A 65 -13.36 3.71 4.99
N ILE A 66 -14.33 3.21 5.76
CA ILE A 66 -14.09 2.51 7.02
C ILE A 66 -13.34 1.19 6.79
N ASP A 67 -13.72 0.39 5.78
CA ASP A 67 -13.05 -0.88 5.46
C ASP A 67 -11.61 -0.66 5.01
N ILE A 68 -11.36 0.36 4.18
CA ILE A 68 -10.00 0.77 3.78
C ILE A 68 -9.18 1.13 5.02
N GLN A 69 -9.72 1.98 5.90
CA GLN A 69 -9.01 2.40 7.10
C GLN A 69 -8.70 1.21 8.04
N LYS A 70 -9.69 0.36 8.32
CA LYS A 70 -9.53 -0.82 9.18
C LYS A 70 -8.53 -1.82 8.59
N THR A 71 -8.60 -2.06 7.29
CA THR A 71 -7.69 -2.97 6.60
C THR A 71 -6.26 -2.39 6.56
N ALA A 72 -6.11 -1.08 6.35
CA ALA A 72 -4.82 -0.39 6.45
C ALA A 72 -4.21 -0.46 7.86
N ASP A 73 -5.03 -0.28 8.90
CA ASP A 73 -4.61 -0.41 10.30
C ASP A 73 -4.16 -1.84 10.64
N SER A 74 -4.88 -2.83 10.12
CA SER A 74 -4.55 -4.25 10.33
C SER A 74 -3.26 -4.62 9.59
N LEU A 75 -3.10 -4.16 8.34
CA LEU A 75 -1.89 -4.37 7.56
C LEU A 75 -0.68 -3.66 8.17
N ALA A 76 -0.85 -2.47 8.74
CA ALA A 76 0.25 -1.77 9.42
C ALA A 76 0.78 -2.53 10.64
N LYS A 77 -0.09 -3.31 11.32
CA LYS A 77 0.31 -4.18 12.44
C LYS A 77 0.92 -5.51 11.97
N ASN A 78 0.49 -6.01 10.82
CA ASN A 78 1.00 -7.24 10.22
C ASN A 78 1.33 -7.04 8.72
N PRO A 79 2.46 -6.39 8.39
CA PRO A 79 2.81 -6.06 7.00
C PRO A 79 3.16 -7.28 6.14
N ALA A 80 3.41 -8.44 6.76
CA ALA A 80 3.67 -9.69 6.04
C ALA A 80 2.39 -10.37 5.54
N ASP A 81 1.21 -9.92 5.99
CA ASP A 81 -0.07 -10.49 5.58
C ASP A 81 -0.41 -10.13 4.13
N THR A 82 -0.14 -11.08 3.23
CA THR A 82 -0.40 -10.93 1.79
C THR A 82 -1.90 -10.85 1.49
N THR A 83 -2.75 -11.46 2.31
CA THR A 83 -4.21 -11.42 2.13
C THR A 83 -4.74 -10.03 2.41
N LEU A 84 -4.31 -9.42 3.52
CA LEU A 84 -4.66 -8.02 3.85
C LEU A 84 -4.08 -7.05 2.83
N GLN A 85 -2.86 -7.28 2.34
CA GLN A 85 -2.25 -6.47 1.29
C GLN A 85 -3.10 -6.48 0.02
N VAL A 86 -3.43 -7.66 -0.52
CA VAL A 86 -4.24 -7.80 -1.74
C VAL A 86 -5.65 -7.24 -1.54
N LYS A 87 -6.26 -7.47 -0.37
CA LYS A 87 -7.58 -6.89 -0.03
C LYS A 87 -7.51 -5.37 -0.07
N LEU A 88 -6.53 -4.77 0.60
CA LEU A 88 -6.38 -3.32 0.66
C LEU A 88 -6.11 -2.71 -0.72
N GLU A 89 -5.26 -3.34 -1.53
CA GLU A 89 -5.01 -2.87 -2.90
C GLU A 89 -6.28 -2.88 -3.75
N LYS A 90 -7.08 -3.94 -3.66
CA LYS A 90 -8.38 -4.02 -4.35
C LYS A 90 -9.37 -2.99 -3.83
N SER A 91 -9.50 -2.83 -2.51
CA SER A 91 -10.42 -1.85 -1.91
C SER A 91 -10.06 -0.42 -2.33
N VAL A 92 -8.76 -0.06 -2.33
CA VAL A 92 -8.31 1.26 -2.79
C VAL A 92 -8.52 1.44 -4.30
N ALA A 93 -8.27 0.42 -5.12
CA ALA A 93 -8.47 0.47 -6.56
C ALA A 93 -9.95 0.60 -6.97
N ALA A 94 -10.86 -0.03 -6.22
CA ALA A 94 -12.29 0.02 -6.46
C ALA A 94 -12.97 1.24 -5.80
N PHE A 95 -12.26 2.01 -4.98
CA PHE A 95 -12.83 3.13 -4.24
C PHE A 95 -13.15 4.31 -5.16
N ASP A 96 -14.33 4.90 -4.99
CA ASP A 96 -14.74 6.09 -5.74
C ASP A 96 -13.99 7.34 -5.25
N THR A 97 -12.81 7.54 -5.82
CA THR A 97 -11.96 8.70 -5.52
C THR A 97 -12.56 10.03 -5.97
N THR A 98 -13.57 10.03 -6.84
CA THR A 98 -14.19 11.27 -7.32
C THR A 98 -15.05 11.91 -6.23
N ARG A 99 -15.77 11.06 -5.48
CA ARG A 99 -16.53 11.45 -4.28
C ARG A 99 -15.62 11.90 -3.13
N ALA A 100 -14.40 11.36 -3.07
CA ALA A 100 -13.41 11.70 -2.04
C ALA A 100 -12.79 13.09 -2.18
N THR A 101 -12.95 13.78 -3.31
CA THR A 101 -12.24 15.04 -3.62
C THR A 101 -12.40 16.14 -2.56
N LYS A 102 -13.49 16.15 -1.79
CA LYS A 102 -13.75 17.13 -0.71
C LYS A 102 -13.91 16.47 0.67
N ASP A 103 -13.74 15.16 0.76
CA ASP A 103 -13.92 14.39 1.99
C ASP A 103 -12.56 14.11 2.63
N THR A 104 -12.24 14.89 3.67
CA THR A 104 -10.95 14.77 4.37
C THR A 104 -10.78 13.44 5.08
N VAL A 105 -11.86 12.81 5.53
CA VAL A 105 -11.80 11.49 6.19
C VAL A 105 -11.45 10.42 5.17
N ALA A 106 -12.11 10.43 4.01
CA ALA A 106 -11.81 9.50 2.92
C ALA A 106 -10.42 9.70 2.33
N LEU A 107 -10.00 10.94 2.07
CA LEU A 107 -8.64 11.23 1.57
C LEU A 107 -7.56 10.78 2.57
N ASN A 108 -7.79 10.98 3.87
CA ASN A 108 -6.88 10.51 4.91
C ASN A 108 -6.83 8.98 4.98
N ALA A 109 -7.97 8.29 4.86
CA ALA A 109 -8.03 6.84 4.83
C ALA A 109 -7.29 6.26 3.62
N ILE A 110 -7.47 6.84 2.43
CA ILE A 110 -6.74 6.47 1.21
C ILE A 110 -5.23 6.70 1.38
N SER A 111 -4.83 7.86 1.93
CA SER A 111 -3.42 8.15 2.22
C SER A 111 -2.80 7.11 3.16
N LYS A 112 -3.52 6.76 4.23
CA LYS A 112 -3.11 5.74 5.19
C LYS A 112 -2.99 4.35 4.55
N ALA A 113 -3.91 4.02 3.64
CA ALA A 113 -3.84 2.78 2.89
C ALA A 113 -2.60 2.71 2.00
N TYR A 114 -2.32 3.76 1.23
CA TYR A 114 -1.10 3.83 0.43
C TYR A 114 0.17 3.78 1.30
N TYR A 115 0.16 4.42 2.47
CA TYR A 115 1.25 4.32 3.44
C TYR A 115 1.47 2.87 3.92
N ALA A 116 0.39 2.17 4.31
CA ALA A 116 0.45 0.77 4.73
C ALA A 116 0.89 -0.19 3.61
N LEU A 117 0.63 0.17 2.34
CA LEU A 117 1.08 -0.55 1.15
C LEU A 117 2.51 -0.21 0.71
N GLY A 118 3.21 0.68 1.44
CA GLY A 118 4.55 1.15 1.07
C GLY A 118 4.60 2.05 -0.17
N LYS A 119 3.44 2.51 -0.67
CA LYS A 119 3.29 3.40 -1.82
C LYS A 119 3.38 4.87 -1.36
N TYR A 120 4.54 5.25 -0.84
CA TYR A 120 4.72 6.53 -0.14
C TYR A 120 4.46 7.77 -1.02
N THR A 121 4.73 7.70 -2.32
CA THR A 121 4.42 8.81 -3.25
C THR A 121 2.92 9.09 -3.32
N ASP A 122 2.10 8.04 -3.45
CA ASP A 122 0.64 8.16 -3.44
C ASP A 122 0.15 8.61 -2.06
N ALA A 123 0.72 8.04 -0.99
CA ALA A 123 0.40 8.44 0.38
C ALA A 123 0.62 9.94 0.59
N THR A 124 1.77 10.48 0.17
CA THR A 124 2.09 11.91 0.20
C THR A 124 1.04 12.72 -0.56
N ARG A 125 0.70 12.31 -1.80
CA ARG A 125 -0.27 13.03 -2.64
C ARG A 125 -1.64 13.17 -1.96
N TYR A 126 -2.18 12.09 -1.42
CA TYR A 126 -3.48 12.12 -0.75
C TYR A 126 -3.42 12.80 0.63
N ASN A 127 -2.30 12.70 1.34
CA ASN A 127 -2.08 13.42 2.59
C ASN A 127 -2.07 14.94 2.36
N GLN A 128 -1.37 15.41 1.34
CA GLN A 128 -1.36 16.82 0.94
C GLN A 128 -2.76 17.32 0.57
N LYS A 129 -3.54 16.55 -0.21
CA LYS A 129 -4.94 16.89 -0.51
C LYS A 129 -5.79 17.01 0.76
N THR A 130 -5.59 16.12 1.72
CA THR A 130 -6.28 16.15 3.02
C THR A 130 -5.96 17.43 3.77
N LEU A 131 -4.66 17.74 3.94
CA LEU A 131 -4.19 18.91 4.67
C LEU A 131 -4.48 20.23 3.96
N ALA A 132 -4.63 20.23 2.63
CA ALA A 132 -5.06 21.41 1.89
C ALA A 132 -6.52 21.79 2.21
N ILE A 133 -7.38 20.82 2.51
CA ILE A 133 -8.79 21.06 2.88
C ILE A 133 -8.94 21.27 4.39
N ASN A 134 -8.25 20.47 5.21
CA ASN A 134 -8.22 20.61 6.66
C ASN A 134 -6.78 20.59 7.18
N PRO A 135 -6.11 21.75 7.27
CA PRO A 135 -4.73 21.88 7.72
C PRO A 135 -4.48 21.38 9.15
N ASN A 136 -5.51 21.38 10.00
CA ASN A 136 -5.42 21.07 11.42
C ASN A 136 -5.82 19.62 11.75
N MET A 137 -6.00 18.77 10.74
CA MET A 137 -6.37 17.37 10.94
C MET A 137 -5.20 16.59 11.55
N GLN A 138 -5.20 16.38 12.87
CA GLN A 138 -4.09 15.75 13.60
C GLN A 138 -3.67 14.39 13.03
N SER A 139 -4.63 13.57 12.61
CA SER A 139 -4.32 12.26 12.02
C SER A 139 -3.55 12.38 10.70
N ALA A 140 -3.84 13.38 9.88
CA ALA A 140 -3.12 13.65 8.64
C ALA A 140 -1.74 14.27 8.90
N ILE A 141 -1.61 15.14 9.92
CA ILE A 141 -0.32 15.69 10.36
C ILE A 141 0.61 14.56 10.83
N ASN A 142 0.10 13.68 11.71
CA ASN A 142 0.86 12.53 12.22
C ASN A 142 1.28 11.59 11.07
N LEU A 143 0.37 11.35 10.13
CA LEU A 143 0.64 10.52 8.96
C LEU A 143 1.71 11.13 8.06
N LYS A 144 1.73 12.46 7.88
CA LYS A 144 2.75 13.18 7.11
C LYS A 144 4.15 12.87 7.63
N THR A 145 4.38 13.01 8.94
CA THR A 145 5.67 12.71 9.58
C THR A 145 6.08 11.25 9.37
N GLY A 146 5.13 10.32 9.48
CA GLY A 146 5.36 8.91 9.18
C GLY A 146 5.77 8.66 7.73
N ILE A 147 5.08 9.27 6.78
CA ILE A 147 5.38 9.19 5.34
C ILE A 147 6.79 9.72 5.07
N GLU A 148 7.13 10.92 5.55
CA GLU A 148 8.44 11.55 5.34
C GLU A 148 9.58 10.68 5.87
N LYS A 149 9.41 10.09 7.05
CA LYS A 149 10.37 9.14 7.62
C LYS A 149 10.58 7.92 6.71
N GLN A 150 9.50 7.33 6.20
CA GLN A 150 9.59 6.17 5.32
C GLN A 150 10.17 6.50 3.94
N VAL A 151 9.88 7.69 3.40
CA VAL A 151 10.50 8.19 2.17
C VAL A 151 12.01 8.35 2.37
N ALA A 152 12.45 8.92 3.49
CA ALA A 152 13.87 9.04 3.81
C ALA A 152 14.55 7.67 3.95
N ILE A 153 13.90 6.70 4.60
CA ILE A 153 14.38 5.31 4.70
C ILE A 153 14.52 4.71 3.31
N LYS A 154 13.50 4.81 2.45
CA LYS A 154 13.52 4.27 1.08
C LYS A 154 14.63 4.90 0.23
N ASN A 155 14.82 6.21 0.33
CA ASN A 155 15.88 6.90 -0.41
C ASN A 155 17.28 6.47 0.05
N ASN A 156 17.49 6.35 1.36
CA ASN A 156 18.77 5.89 1.91
C ASN A 156 19.01 4.41 1.58
N PHE A 157 17.97 3.58 1.65
CA PHE A 157 18.02 2.19 1.23
C PHE A 157 18.47 2.08 -0.22
N ASN A 158 17.84 2.82 -1.14
CA ASN A 158 18.23 2.82 -2.55
C ASN A 158 19.70 3.22 -2.74
N LYS A 159 20.19 4.23 -2.01
CA LYS A 159 21.61 4.61 -2.03
C LYS A 159 22.51 3.45 -1.57
N SER A 160 22.15 2.77 -0.48
CA SER A 160 22.87 1.59 0.00
C SER A 160 22.86 0.46 -1.03
N ILE A 161 21.74 0.21 -1.71
CA ILE A 161 21.65 -0.79 -2.78
C ILE A 161 22.59 -0.42 -3.95
N THR A 162 22.61 0.84 -4.37
CA THR A 162 23.55 1.32 -5.40
C THR A 162 24.99 1.11 -4.98
N GLN A 163 25.36 1.46 -3.74
CA GLN A 163 26.71 1.24 -3.21
C GLN A 163 27.09 -0.24 -3.21
N LEU A 164 26.18 -1.12 -2.78
CA LEU A 164 26.40 -2.57 -2.80
C LEU A 164 26.60 -3.08 -4.24
N ASN A 165 25.79 -2.63 -5.18
CA ASN A 165 25.96 -2.99 -6.60
C ASN A 165 27.32 -2.58 -7.15
N THR A 166 27.78 -1.36 -6.86
CA THR A 166 29.12 -0.91 -7.27
C THR A 166 30.21 -1.78 -6.66
N CYS A 167 30.09 -2.14 -5.37
CA CYS A 167 31.05 -3.03 -4.71
C CYS A 167 31.06 -4.43 -5.34
N LEU A 168 29.89 -4.99 -5.62
CA LEU A 168 29.76 -6.30 -6.26
C LEU A 168 30.38 -6.30 -7.67
N ALA A 169 30.12 -5.26 -8.46
CA ALA A 169 30.73 -5.12 -9.79
C ALA A 169 32.26 -5.02 -9.72
N ALA A 170 32.81 -4.35 -8.69
CA ALA A 170 34.26 -4.30 -8.48
C ALA A 170 34.87 -5.66 -8.12
N LEU A 171 34.15 -6.52 -7.39
CA LEU A 171 34.57 -7.90 -7.12
C LEU A 171 34.55 -8.76 -8.38
N ASP A 172 33.51 -8.63 -9.21
CA ASP A 172 33.40 -9.34 -10.48
C ASP A 172 34.51 -8.92 -11.46
N ALA A 173 34.80 -7.62 -11.56
CA ALA A 173 35.89 -7.09 -12.39
C ALA A 173 37.28 -7.59 -11.94
N ASN A 174 37.46 -7.88 -10.65
CA ASN A 174 38.69 -8.46 -10.11
C ASN A 174 38.82 -9.97 -10.36
N LYS A 175 38.04 -10.54 -11.31
CA LYS A 175 38.02 -11.98 -11.64
C LYS A 175 37.77 -12.88 -10.43
N GLY A 176 37.02 -12.40 -9.43
CA GLY A 176 36.78 -13.15 -8.20
C GLY A 176 37.99 -13.22 -7.26
N GLN A 177 39.03 -12.41 -7.49
CA GLN A 177 40.09 -12.26 -6.50
C GLN A 177 39.57 -11.48 -5.28
N PRO A 178 39.84 -11.99 -4.07
CA PRO A 178 39.31 -11.39 -2.86
C PRO A 178 39.89 -9.98 -2.64
N ASN A 179 39.01 -9.00 -2.50
CA ASN A 179 39.37 -7.61 -2.21
C ASN A 179 38.90 -7.21 -0.81
N THR A 180 39.84 -7.11 0.13
CA THR A 180 39.55 -6.78 1.53
C THR A 180 38.89 -5.42 1.68
N ALA A 181 39.34 -4.39 0.94
CA ALA A 181 38.77 -3.05 1.03
C ALA A 181 37.31 -3.00 0.56
N VAL A 182 37.00 -3.65 -0.56
CA VAL A 182 35.62 -3.75 -1.08
C VAL A 182 34.73 -4.57 -0.14
N THR A 183 35.27 -5.67 0.42
CA THR A 183 34.55 -6.48 1.41
C THR A 183 34.20 -5.66 2.66
N GLN A 184 35.11 -4.80 3.14
CA GLN A 184 34.85 -3.89 4.26
C GLN A 184 33.77 -2.85 3.94
N GLN A 185 33.75 -2.31 2.71
CA GLN A 185 32.69 -1.41 2.27
C GLN A 185 31.32 -2.11 2.27
N ILE A 186 31.26 -3.35 1.78
CA ILE A 186 30.03 -4.17 1.82
C ILE A 186 29.57 -4.36 3.27
N ILE A 187 30.46 -4.75 4.18
CA ILE A 187 30.14 -4.94 5.61
C ILE A 187 29.59 -3.63 6.20
N GLY A 188 30.26 -2.50 5.96
CA GLY A 188 29.84 -1.18 6.46
C GLY A 188 28.46 -0.77 5.95
N THR A 189 28.19 -0.95 4.67
CA THR A 189 26.88 -0.66 4.07
C THR A 189 25.80 -1.59 4.61
N LEU A 190 26.07 -2.90 4.66
CA LEU A 190 25.15 -3.88 5.25
C LEU A 190 24.91 -3.64 6.74
N LYS A 191 25.87 -3.10 7.49
CA LYS A 191 25.70 -2.74 8.92
C LYS A 191 24.65 -1.65 9.09
N ASN A 192 24.71 -0.61 8.26
CA ASN A 192 23.93 0.62 8.42
C ASN A 192 22.64 0.66 7.59
N ILE A 193 22.41 -0.33 6.73
CA ILE A 193 21.21 -0.38 5.89
C ILE A 193 19.94 -0.45 6.73
N LYS A 194 19.05 0.51 6.52
CA LYS A 194 17.68 0.51 7.07
C LYS A 194 16.73 0.14 5.95
N GLN A 195 15.92 -0.88 6.17
CA GLN A 195 15.04 -1.40 5.13
C GLN A 195 13.67 -0.71 5.19
N PRO A 196 13.04 -0.44 4.03
CA PRO A 196 11.63 -0.11 3.97
C PRO A 196 10.77 -1.31 4.39
N VAL A 197 9.49 -1.06 4.66
CA VAL A 197 8.53 -2.14 5.04
C VAL A 197 8.48 -3.23 3.99
N TYR A 198 8.48 -2.86 2.71
CA TYR A 198 8.49 -3.81 1.59
C TYR A 198 9.72 -3.58 0.72
N THR A 199 10.37 -4.66 0.32
CA THR A 199 11.52 -4.64 -0.59
C THR A 199 11.16 -5.33 -1.89
N ASP A 200 11.65 -4.82 -3.01
CA ASP A 200 11.51 -5.48 -4.31
C ASP A 200 12.49 -6.65 -4.46
N ALA A 201 12.22 -7.53 -5.43
CA ALA A 201 13.04 -8.70 -5.68
C ALA A 201 14.50 -8.33 -6.00
N THR A 202 14.73 -7.37 -6.90
CA THR A 202 16.06 -6.97 -7.35
C THR A 202 16.92 -6.46 -6.20
N SER A 203 16.43 -5.49 -5.42
CA SER A 203 17.13 -4.97 -4.24
C SER A 203 17.44 -6.07 -3.22
N SER A 204 16.53 -7.02 -3.05
CA SER A 204 16.72 -8.17 -2.16
C SER A 204 17.83 -9.09 -2.65
N LEU A 205 17.91 -9.35 -3.96
CA LEU A 205 19.00 -10.13 -4.56
C LEU A 205 20.36 -9.44 -4.44
N VAL A 206 20.41 -8.10 -4.51
CA VAL A 206 21.65 -7.34 -4.26
C VAL A 206 22.14 -7.58 -2.82
N ILE A 207 21.24 -7.50 -1.84
CA ILE A 207 21.57 -7.81 -0.44
C ILE A 207 22.02 -9.26 -0.30
N ALA A 208 21.36 -10.22 -0.97
CA ALA A 208 21.75 -11.62 -0.94
C ALA A 208 23.18 -11.83 -1.51
N LYS A 209 23.49 -11.27 -2.68
CA LYS A 209 24.84 -11.31 -3.27
C LYS A 209 25.88 -10.69 -2.34
N ALA A 210 25.56 -9.54 -1.74
CA ALA A 210 26.42 -8.86 -0.78
C ALA A 210 26.69 -9.70 0.48
N LEU A 211 25.65 -10.34 1.03
CA LEU A 211 25.78 -11.24 2.18
C LEU A 211 26.64 -12.47 1.86
N ALA A 212 26.46 -13.07 0.67
CA ALA A 212 27.31 -14.18 0.23
C ALA A 212 28.78 -13.76 0.17
N SER A 213 29.04 -12.53 -0.28
CA SER A 213 30.39 -11.94 -0.40
C SER A 213 31.07 -11.63 0.95
N VAL A 214 30.35 -11.74 2.08
CA VAL A 214 30.87 -11.47 3.43
C VAL A 214 30.69 -12.67 4.37
N ASP A 215 30.69 -13.88 3.81
CA ASP A 215 30.56 -15.15 4.54
C ASP A 215 29.21 -15.33 5.28
N LYS A 216 28.14 -14.70 4.78
CA LYS A 216 26.77 -14.85 5.29
C LYS A 216 25.89 -15.63 4.32
N LYS A 217 26.40 -16.79 3.89
CA LYS A 217 25.73 -17.66 2.89
C LYS A 217 24.34 -18.11 3.33
N GLU A 218 24.15 -18.43 4.61
CA GLU A 218 22.85 -18.86 5.12
C GLU A 218 21.78 -17.76 4.96
N GLN A 219 22.08 -16.55 5.43
CA GLN A 219 21.15 -15.41 5.33
C GLN A 219 20.93 -14.99 3.87
N SER A 220 21.98 -15.07 3.05
CA SER A 220 21.88 -14.87 1.61
C SER A 220 20.87 -15.85 0.99
N MET A 221 20.97 -17.14 1.29
CA MET A 221 20.07 -18.17 0.78
C MET A 221 18.64 -18.04 1.31
N GLN A 222 18.46 -17.60 2.56
CA GLN A 222 17.14 -17.28 3.11
C GLN A 222 16.44 -16.17 2.30
N ILE A 223 17.17 -15.11 1.92
CA ILE A 223 16.62 -14.05 1.07
C ILE A 223 16.28 -14.59 -0.32
N VAL A 224 17.18 -15.35 -0.94
CA VAL A 224 16.95 -15.96 -2.26
C VAL A 224 15.69 -16.82 -2.25
N GLN A 225 15.50 -17.63 -1.20
CA GLN A 225 14.32 -18.48 -1.05
C GLN A 225 13.04 -17.64 -0.96
N LYS A 226 13.02 -16.57 -0.17
CA LYS A 226 11.87 -15.65 -0.10
C LYS A 226 11.56 -14.97 -1.42
N VAL A 227 12.59 -14.61 -2.20
CA VAL A 227 12.39 -14.03 -3.53
C VAL A 227 11.78 -15.07 -4.48
N LEU A 228 12.22 -16.34 -4.44
CA LEU A 228 11.62 -17.44 -5.20
C LEU A 228 10.18 -17.75 -4.77
N GLU A 229 9.84 -17.62 -3.49
CA GLU A 229 8.46 -17.78 -3.02
C GLU A 229 7.53 -16.70 -3.57
N ALA A 230 8.06 -15.49 -3.80
CA ALA A 230 7.34 -14.38 -4.41
C ALA A 230 7.24 -14.51 -5.93
N ASP A 231 8.32 -14.98 -6.57
CA ASP A 231 8.41 -15.22 -8.02
C ASP A 231 9.20 -16.52 -8.33
N PRO A 232 8.51 -17.68 -8.43
CA PRO A 232 9.16 -18.96 -8.64
C PRO A 232 9.87 -19.13 -10.00
N GLN A 233 9.54 -18.30 -10.99
CA GLN A 233 10.05 -18.42 -12.36
C GLN A 233 11.17 -17.42 -12.67
N SER A 234 11.61 -16.65 -11.67
CA SER A 234 12.69 -15.68 -11.83
C SER A 234 14.02 -16.36 -12.20
N GLN A 235 14.38 -16.25 -13.48
CA GLN A 235 15.66 -16.75 -14.00
C GLN A 235 16.84 -16.07 -13.32
N GLU A 236 16.74 -14.76 -13.03
CA GLU A 236 17.77 -14.04 -12.29
C GLU A 236 17.96 -14.65 -10.89
N THR A 237 16.88 -14.91 -10.16
CA THR A 237 16.97 -15.47 -8.81
C THR A 237 17.56 -16.88 -8.82
N LEU A 238 17.18 -17.72 -9.79
CA LEU A 238 17.76 -19.05 -9.97
C LEU A 238 19.26 -18.99 -10.27
N GLN A 239 19.68 -18.07 -11.14
CA GLN A 239 21.11 -17.87 -11.44
C GLN A 239 21.89 -17.39 -10.21
N VAL A 240 21.32 -16.48 -9.41
CA VAL A 240 21.92 -16.01 -8.17
C VAL A 240 22.07 -17.16 -7.16
N LYS A 241 21.05 -18.01 -7.02
CA LYS A 241 21.10 -19.21 -6.19
C LYS A 241 22.28 -20.11 -6.58
N GLN A 242 22.38 -20.47 -7.87
CA GLN A 242 23.46 -21.30 -8.40
C GLN A 242 24.84 -20.68 -8.16
N ASN A 243 24.98 -19.36 -8.36
CA ASN A 243 26.25 -18.65 -8.14
C ASN A 243 26.68 -18.66 -6.67
N ILE A 244 25.73 -18.55 -5.73
CA ILE A 244 26.00 -18.63 -4.29
C ILE A 244 26.38 -20.06 -3.89
N GLU A 245 25.67 -21.06 -4.42
CA GLU A 245 25.94 -22.48 -4.17
C GLU A 245 27.34 -22.88 -4.66
N ALA A 246 27.69 -22.44 -5.88
CA ALA A 246 29.01 -22.64 -6.50
C ALA A 246 30.14 -21.82 -5.84
N GLY A 247 29.82 -20.96 -4.86
CA GLY A 247 30.82 -20.16 -4.14
C GLY A 247 31.51 -19.12 -5.00
N LYS A 248 30.80 -18.53 -5.98
CA LYS A 248 31.37 -17.45 -6.82
C LYS A 248 31.63 -16.17 -6.03
N TYR A 249 30.88 -15.94 -4.95
CA TYR A 249 30.98 -14.77 -4.08
C TYR A 249 31.93 -15.03 -2.88
N LYS A 250 33.14 -15.56 -3.12
CA LYS A 250 34.07 -15.87 -2.02
C LYS A 250 34.54 -14.59 -1.32
N PRO A 251 34.41 -14.51 0.02
CA PRO A 251 34.90 -13.37 0.79
C PRO A 251 36.43 -13.30 0.75
N ALA A 252 36.97 -12.08 0.84
CA ALA A 252 38.37 -11.91 1.22
C ALA A 252 38.60 -12.36 2.66
N ALA A 253 39.81 -12.84 2.95
CA ALA A 253 40.26 -13.09 4.32
C ALA A 253 40.07 -11.79 5.12
N THR A 254 38.97 -11.73 5.85
CA THR A 254 38.54 -10.59 6.66
C THR A 254 38.47 -11.07 8.09
N ASP A 255 38.76 -10.18 9.03
CA ASP A 255 38.72 -10.51 10.45
C ASP A 255 37.30 -11.02 10.81
N SER A 256 37.21 -12.29 11.22
CA SER A 256 35.95 -12.98 11.52
C SER A 256 35.11 -12.23 12.56
N ALA A 257 35.71 -11.33 13.35
CA ALA A 257 35.03 -10.47 14.30
C ALA A 257 34.07 -9.46 13.64
N GLN A 258 34.43 -8.91 12.47
CA GLN A 258 33.61 -7.88 11.80
C GLN A 258 32.40 -8.49 11.08
N THR A 259 32.55 -9.66 10.45
CA THR A 259 31.43 -10.40 9.87
C THR A 259 30.49 -10.96 10.94
N LYS A 260 31.02 -11.36 12.11
CA LYS A 260 30.21 -11.74 13.29
C LYS A 260 29.38 -10.58 13.85
N SER A 261 29.81 -9.33 13.69
CA SER A 261 29.09 -8.13 14.19
C SER A 261 27.83 -7.76 13.39
N LEU A 262 27.61 -8.36 12.22
CA LEU A 262 26.39 -8.15 11.43
C LEU A 262 25.21 -8.80 12.15
N ASP A 263 24.29 -7.98 12.66
CA ASP A 263 22.97 -8.46 13.09
C ASP A 263 22.23 -9.07 11.89
N THR A 264 22.12 -10.39 11.89
CA THR A 264 21.50 -11.16 10.80
C THR A 264 19.98 -11.13 10.85
N LYS A 265 19.38 -10.82 12.01
CA LYS A 265 17.92 -10.77 12.17
C LYS A 265 17.28 -9.65 11.36
N LYS A 266 18.03 -8.59 11.08
CA LYS A 266 17.55 -7.46 10.27
C LYS A 266 17.30 -7.82 8.81
N PHE A 267 17.77 -8.97 8.31
CA PHE A 267 17.58 -9.37 6.91
C PHE A 267 16.34 -10.24 6.67
N ASN A 268 15.37 -10.21 7.60
CA ASN A 268 14.07 -10.85 7.44
C ASN A 268 13.16 -10.03 6.51
N LEU A 269 13.52 -9.93 5.23
CA LEU A 269 12.85 -9.06 4.25
C LEU A 269 11.39 -9.49 4.01
N ILE A 270 10.49 -8.51 3.86
CA ILE A 270 9.15 -8.71 3.31
C ILE A 270 9.21 -8.38 1.82
N ILE A 271 9.16 -9.42 0.99
CA ILE A 271 9.22 -9.27 -0.46
C ILE A 271 7.83 -8.89 -0.95
N LYS A 272 7.72 -7.77 -1.67
CA LYS A 272 6.45 -7.40 -2.28
C LYS A 272 6.10 -8.43 -3.36
N LYS A 273 5.04 -9.21 -3.14
CA LYS A 273 4.56 -10.16 -4.15
C LYS A 273 4.02 -9.38 -5.36
N ALA A 274 4.38 -9.80 -6.56
CA ALA A 274 3.73 -9.28 -7.76
C ALA A 274 2.25 -9.69 -7.69
N VAL A 275 1.33 -8.73 -7.69
CA VAL A 275 -0.07 -9.05 -7.89
C VAL A 275 -0.18 -9.53 -9.34
N PRO A 276 -0.68 -10.75 -9.60
CA PRO A 276 -0.93 -11.17 -10.97
C PRO A 276 -1.93 -10.17 -11.55
N VAL A 277 -1.48 -9.39 -12.52
CA VAL A 277 -2.37 -8.62 -13.38
C VAL A 277 -3.20 -9.69 -14.09
N LYS A 278 -4.45 -9.86 -13.67
CA LYS A 278 -5.39 -10.65 -14.46
C LYS A 278 -5.50 -9.95 -15.81
N GLN A 279 -5.05 -10.65 -16.85
CA GLN A 279 -5.38 -10.36 -18.24
C GLN A 279 -6.90 -10.35 -18.42
#